data_AF-A0A7V3FMX8-F1
#
_entry.id   AF-A0A7V3FMX8-F1
#
_cell.length_a   1.000
_cell.length_b   1.000
_cell.length_c   1.000
_cell.angle_alpha   90.00
_cell.angle_beta   90.00
_cell.angle_gamma   90.00
#
_symmetry.space_group_name_H-M   'P 1'
#
loop_
_entity.id
_entity.type
_entity.pdbx_description
1 polymer ?
#
loop_
_entity_poly.entity_id
_entity_poly.type
_entity_poly.pdbx_seq_one_letter_code
_entity_poly.pdbx_strand_id
1 'polypeptide(L)'
;MRKLFSAVLALAALLGMEGVGLAQTTVYLKPAEALKLIFKNSQEVLKEDHPVTDEVRRKAETELKYELPKDSYAFYVGKTEGRVDGYAVIDEQVGKVQPITFVTKISPEGRVDAVEVMVYRESHGGEVASRRFLNQFKQKDLNSELRLHGDIVNISGATL
;
A
#
# COMPACT_ATOMS: atom_id res chain seq x y z
N MET A 1 52.48 30.37 44.92
CA MET A 1 53.05 30.14 43.56
C MET A 1 52.12 29.19 42.83
N ARG A 2 51.22 29.71 41.99
CA ARG A 2 51.32 29.74 40.51
C ARG A 2 51.14 28.35 39.84
N LYS A 3 50.00 28.23 39.11
CA LYS A 3 49.62 27.30 38.03
C LYS A 3 49.07 25.93 38.52
N LEU A 4 48.03 25.30 37.95
CA LEU A 4 47.46 25.35 36.60
C LEU A 4 45.93 25.17 36.59
N PHE A 5 45.31 25.87 35.64
CA PHE A 5 44.00 25.63 35.04
C PHE A 5 43.96 24.28 34.30
N SER A 6 42.75 23.77 34.06
CA SER A 6 42.37 22.79 33.03
C SER A 6 42.28 21.32 33.47
N ALA A 7 41.04 20.90 33.76
CA ALA A 7 40.53 19.58 33.40
C ALA A 7 39.01 19.71 33.23
N VAL A 8 38.66 20.35 32.11
CA VAL A 8 37.32 20.41 31.55
C VAL A 8 36.82 18.98 31.28
N LEU A 9 35.60 18.71 31.76
CA LEU A 9 34.63 17.73 31.29
C LEU A 9 35.17 16.56 30.44
N ALA A 10 35.35 15.40 31.06
CA ALA A 10 35.43 14.14 30.35
C ALA A 10 34.69 13.03 31.13
N LEU A 11 33.36 13.16 31.31
CA LEU A 11 32.54 12.01 31.71
C LEU A 11 31.03 12.10 31.40
N ALA A 12 30.63 12.71 30.28
CA ALA A 12 29.23 12.67 29.86
C ALA A 12 29.11 12.55 28.33
N ALA A 13 29.73 11.51 27.77
CA ALA A 13 29.52 11.11 26.38
C ALA A 13 29.24 9.60 26.34
N LEU A 14 28.14 9.20 26.97
CA LEU A 14 27.56 7.85 26.89
C LEU A 14 26.03 7.92 26.87
N LEU A 15 25.49 9.00 26.28
CA LEU A 15 24.07 9.13 25.99
C LEU A 15 23.87 9.01 24.48
N GLY A 16 23.25 7.90 24.08
CA GLY A 16 22.40 7.85 22.90
C GLY A 16 23.12 7.66 21.56
N MET A 17 23.65 6.48 21.31
CA MET A 17 23.81 5.99 19.93
C MET A 17 23.08 4.66 19.76
N GLU A 18 21.75 4.73 19.86
CA GLU A 18 20.88 3.79 19.16
C GLU A 18 19.87 4.63 18.37
N GLY A 19 20.33 5.14 17.23
CA GLY A 19 19.44 5.65 16.21
C GLY A 19 18.66 4.48 15.60
N VAL A 20 17.68 3.97 16.34
CA VAL A 20 16.60 3.20 15.74
C VAL A 20 15.93 4.15 14.76
N GLY A 21 16.09 3.89 13.46
CA GLY A 21 15.39 4.64 12.43
C GLY A 21 13.90 4.55 12.72
N LEU A 22 13.32 5.61 13.28
CA LEU A 22 11.92 5.64 13.63
C LEU A 22 11.12 5.48 12.34
N ALA A 23 10.47 4.33 12.18
CA ALA A 23 9.50 4.12 11.13
C ALA A 23 8.45 5.23 11.24
N GLN A 24 8.43 6.16 10.30
CA GLN A 24 7.44 7.22 10.29
C GLN A 24 6.15 6.64 9.70
N THR A 25 5.13 6.48 10.54
CA THR A 25 3.81 6.02 10.08
C THR A 25 2.99 7.23 9.64
N THR A 26 2.63 7.25 8.37
CA THR A 26 1.71 8.22 7.78
C THR A 26 0.40 7.51 7.45
N VAL A 27 -0.69 7.95 8.10
CA VAL A 27 -2.05 7.48 7.80
C VAL A 27 -2.70 8.50 6.87
N TYR A 28 -2.90 8.13 5.62
CA TYR A 28 -3.58 8.94 4.61
C TYR A 28 -5.09 8.76 4.66
N LEU A 29 -5.55 7.51 4.82
CA LEU A 29 -6.97 7.15 4.84
C LEU A 29 -7.22 5.99 5.81
N LYS A 30 -8.25 6.11 6.63
CA LYS A 30 -8.83 4.97 7.36
C LYS A 30 -9.70 4.12 6.42
N PRO A 31 -9.96 2.84 6.71
CA PRO A 31 -10.76 1.97 5.85
C PRO A 31 -12.12 2.57 5.44
N ALA A 32 -12.87 3.14 6.39
CA ALA A 32 -14.16 3.77 6.09
C ALA A 32 -14.02 5.00 5.16
N GLU A 33 -12.97 5.79 5.32
CA GLU A 33 -12.69 6.97 4.47
C GLU A 33 -12.29 6.54 3.06
N ALA A 34 -11.45 5.52 2.94
CA ALA A 34 -11.02 4.94 1.68
C ALA A 34 -12.21 4.36 0.89
N LEU A 35 -13.07 3.57 1.54
CA LEU A 35 -14.26 3.00 0.92
C LEU A 35 -15.25 4.10 0.49
N LYS A 36 -15.49 5.10 1.34
CA LYS A 36 -16.33 6.26 0.99
C LYS A 36 -15.77 7.03 -0.20
N LEU A 37 -14.45 7.17 -0.31
CA LEU A 37 -13.79 7.87 -1.40
C LEU A 37 -13.97 7.14 -2.74
N ILE A 38 -13.69 5.83 -2.79
CA ILE A 38 -13.70 5.04 -4.03
C ILE A 38 -15.13 4.67 -4.49
N PHE A 39 -16.06 4.52 -3.55
CA PHE A 39 -17.48 4.23 -3.78
C PHE A 39 -18.39 5.45 -3.57
N LYS A 40 -17.86 6.67 -3.72
CA LYS A 40 -18.62 7.92 -3.54
C LYS A 40 -19.93 8.04 -4.34
N ASN A 41 -20.07 7.25 -5.41
CA ASN A 41 -21.23 7.24 -6.29
C ASN A 41 -22.13 6.00 -6.10
N SER A 42 -21.74 5.06 -5.25
CA SER A 42 -22.54 3.85 -4.97
C SER A 42 -23.53 4.13 -3.84
N GLN A 43 -24.71 3.53 -3.93
CA GLN A 43 -25.75 3.65 -2.89
C GLN A 43 -25.46 2.75 -1.70
N GLU A 44 -24.86 1.59 -1.93
CA GLU A 44 -24.48 0.63 -0.90
C GLU A 44 -23.06 0.09 -1.13
N VAL A 45 -22.41 -0.32 -0.03
CA VAL A 45 -21.13 -1.03 -0.05
C VAL A 45 -21.27 -2.24 0.86
N LEU A 46 -21.12 -3.43 0.29
CA LEU A 46 -21.20 -4.70 1.00
C LEU A 46 -19.80 -5.28 1.16
N LYS A 47 -19.50 -5.88 2.32
CA LYS A 47 -18.28 -6.66 2.51
C LYS A 47 -18.59 -8.14 2.25
N GLU A 48 -17.82 -8.76 1.38
CA GLU A 48 -17.89 -10.17 1.05
C GLU A 48 -16.51 -10.81 1.28
N ASP A 49 -16.44 -11.84 2.12
CA ASP A 49 -15.21 -12.60 2.32
C ASP A 49 -15.18 -13.77 1.33
N HIS A 50 -14.12 -13.85 0.52
CA HIS A 50 -13.94 -14.83 -0.54
C HIS A 50 -12.77 -15.77 -0.19
N PRO A 51 -13.04 -17.01 0.25
CA PRO A 51 -11.99 -18.00 0.51
C PRO A 51 -11.21 -18.35 -0.75
N VAL A 52 -9.89 -18.49 -0.61
CA VAL A 52 -9.01 -18.97 -1.68
C VAL A 52 -9.06 -20.49 -1.69
N THR A 53 -9.94 -21.04 -2.52
CA THR A 53 -10.02 -22.48 -2.76
C THR A 53 -8.81 -22.98 -3.56
N ASP A 54 -8.58 -24.29 -3.56
CA ASP A 54 -7.53 -24.90 -4.39
C ASP A 54 -7.67 -24.57 -5.88
N GLU A 55 -8.91 -24.39 -6.36
CA GLU A 55 -9.15 -23.99 -7.75
C GLU A 55 -8.67 -22.55 -8.00
N VAL A 56 -9.00 -21.62 -7.11
CA VAL A 56 -8.56 -20.22 -7.19
C VAL A 56 -7.04 -20.14 -7.11
N ARG A 57 -6.43 -20.90 -6.17
CA ARG A 57 -4.98 -20.98 -6.02
C ARG A 57 -4.31 -21.46 -7.32
N ARG A 58 -4.77 -22.58 -7.88
CA ARG A 58 -4.24 -23.13 -9.15
C ARG A 58 -4.40 -22.17 -10.32
N LYS A 59 -5.53 -21.47 -10.42
CA LYS A 59 -5.75 -20.45 -11.46
C LYS A 59 -4.79 -19.28 -11.30
N ALA A 60 -4.62 -18.76 -10.08
CA ALA A 60 -3.67 -17.67 -9.83
C ALA A 60 -2.22 -18.06 -10.16
N GLU A 61 -1.79 -19.27 -9.78
CA GLU A 61 -0.46 -19.78 -10.11
C GLU A 61 -0.25 -19.95 -11.61
N THR A 62 -1.26 -20.45 -12.34
CA THR A 62 -1.15 -20.74 -13.77
C THR A 62 -1.26 -19.49 -14.63
N GLU A 63 -2.22 -18.62 -14.32
CA GLU A 63 -2.56 -17.44 -15.15
C GLU A 63 -1.75 -16.21 -14.74
N LEU A 64 -1.56 -16.00 -13.43
CA LEU A 64 -0.89 -14.81 -12.91
C LEU A 64 0.58 -15.06 -12.55
N LYS A 65 1.02 -16.33 -12.54
CA LYS A 65 2.34 -16.74 -12.04
C LYS A 65 2.62 -16.19 -10.63
N TYR A 66 1.56 -16.10 -9.84
CA TYR A 66 1.57 -15.48 -8.52
C TYR A 66 0.93 -16.43 -7.52
N GLU A 67 1.64 -16.68 -6.42
CA GLU A 67 1.12 -17.45 -5.30
C GLU A 67 0.32 -16.52 -4.38
N LEU A 68 -0.95 -16.84 -4.13
CA LEU A 68 -1.78 -16.05 -3.23
C LEU A 68 -1.36 -16.31 -1.77
N PRO A 69 -0.84 -15.30 -1.04
CA PRO A 69 -0.31 -15.50 0.30
C PRO A 69 -1.37 -15.66 1.40
N LYS A 70 -2.66 -15.42 1.08
CA LYS A 70 -3.77 -15.45 2.03
C LYS A 70 -4.75 -16.55 1.67
N ASP A 71 -5.41 -17.11 2.68
CA ASP A 71 -6.46 -18.12 2.51
C ASP A 71 -7.84 -17.52 2.25
N SER A 72 -7.99 -16.19 2.37
CA SER A 72 -9.22 -15.46 2.06
C SER A 72 -8.91 -14.00 1.78
N TYR A 73 -9.72 -13.38 0.93
CA TYR A 73 -9.68 -11.95 0.65
C TYR A 73 -11.05 -11.32 0.89
N ALA A 74 -11.06 -10.18 1.56
CA ALA A 74 -12.24 -9.35 1.71
C ALA A 74 -12.43 -8.46 0.49
N PHE A 75 -13.53 -8.65 -0.23
CA PHE A 75 -13.99 -7.76 -1.28
C PHE A 75 -15.05 -6.82 -0.74
N TYR A 76 -14.97 -5.56 -1.12
CA TYR A 76 -16.02 -4.58 -0.92
C TYR A 76 -16.73 -4.36 -2.25
N VAL A 77 -18.03 -4.55 -2.28
CA VAL A 77 -18.84 -4.48 -3.50
C VAL A 77 -19.73 -3.25 -3.43
N GLY A 78 -19.44 -2.25 -4.27
CA GLY A 78 -20.28 -1.07 -4.44
C GLY A 78 -21.45 -1.39 -5.35
N LYS A 79 -22.67 -1.03 -4.96
CA LYS A 79 -23.87 -1.23 -5.78
C LYS A 79 -24.78 0.01 -5.79
N THR A 80 -25.52 0.13 -6.89
CA THR A 80 -26.55 1.15 -7.12
C THR A 80 -27.74 0.45 -7.75
N GLU A 81 -28.91 0.54 -7.11
CA GLU A 81 -30.16 -0.07 -7.62
C GLU A 81 -30.01 -1.58 -7.94
N GLY A 82 -29.22 -2.30 -7.12
CA GLY A 82 -28.94 -3.73 -7.30
C GLY A 82 -27.89 -4.06 -8.37
N ARG A 83 -27.41 -3.09 -9.14
CA ARG A 83 -26.31 -3.26 -10.09
C ARG A 83 -24.97 -3.05 -9.39
N VAL A 84 -23.98 -3.89 -9.68
CA VAL A 84 -22.60 -3.71 -9.21
C VAL A 84 -21.95 -2.55 -9.96
N ASP A 85 -21.48 -1.54 -9.21
CA ASP A 85 -20.71 -0.41 -9.72
C ASP A 85 -19.20 -0.67 -9.72
N GLY A 86 -18.76 -1.67 -8.95
CA GLY A 86 -17.37 -2.12 -8.89
C GLY A 86 -17.05 -2.86 -7.61
N TYR A 87 -15.81 -3.31 -7.54
CA TYR A 87 -15.23 -4.07 -6.45
C TYR A 87 -14.06 -3.30 -5.86
N ALA A 88 -13.73 -3.55 -4.60
CA ALA A 88 -12.50 -3.07 -4.01
C ALA A 88 -11.88 -4.09 -3.08
N VAL A 89 -10.56 -4.13 -3.05
CA VAL A 89 -9.77 -4.95 -2.12
C VAL A 89 -8.84 -4.02 -1.37
N ILE A 90 -8.82 -4.16 -0.05
CA ILE A 90 -7.79 -3.54 0.80
C ILE A 90 -6.73 -4.61 1.04
N ASP A 91 -5.51 -4.31 0.64
CA ASP A 91 -4.38 -5.25 0.75
C ASP A 91 -3.14 -4.57 1.33
N GLU A 92 -2.18 -5.40 1.72
CA GLU A 92 -0.89 -4.96 2.25
C GLU A 92 0.24 -5.67 1.51
N GLN A 93 1.25 -4.90 1.13
CA GLN A 93 2.47 -5.45 0.53
C GLN A 93 3.69 -4.87 1.23
N VAL A 94 4.69 -5.72 1.48
CA VAL A 94 5.93 -5.32 2.14
C VAL A 94 6.70 -4.36 1.23
N GLY A 95 7.03 -3.18 1.74
CA GLY A 95 7.95 -2.24 1.12
C GLY A 95 9.40 -2.70 1.32
N LYS A 96 10.26 -1.80 1.81
CA LYS A 96 11.64 -2.17 2.19
C LYS A 96 11.69 -3.06 3.41
N VAL A 97 10.91 -2.69 4.42
CA VAL A 97 10.92 -3.32 5.75
C VAL A 97 9.54 -3.32 6.42
N GLN A 98 8.58 -2.50 5.95
CA GLN A 98 7.25 -2.39 6.55
C GLN A 98 6.15 -2.51 5.50
N PRO A 99 4.96 -3.01 5.87
CA PRO A 99 3.84 -3.09 4.95
C PRO A 99 3.31 -1.71 4.56
N ILE A 100 2.93 -1.58 3.29
CA ILE A 100 2.15 -0.48 2.74
C ILE A 100 0.71 -0.98 2.60
N THR A 101 -0.23 -0.29 3.24
CA THR A 101 -1.67 -0.62 3.14
C THR A 101 -2.29 0.24 2.05
N PHE A 102 -3.01 -0.36 1.12
CA PHE A 102 -3.67 0.35 0.01
C PHE A 102 -5.01 -0.29 -0.33
N VAL A 103 -5.86 0.46 -1.02
CA VAL A 103 -7.09 -0.03 -1.61
C VAL A 103 -7.03 0.08 -3.11
N THR A 104 -7.50 -0.96 -3.80
CA THR A 104 -7.64 -0.98 -5.26
C THR A 104 -9.10 -1.13 -5.60
N LYS A 105 -9.66 -0.18 -6.35
CA LYS A 105 -11.00 -0.27 -6.95
C LYS A 105 -10.90 -0.85 -8.36
N ILE A 106 -11.74 -1.83 -8.64
CA ILE A 106 -11.84 -2.53 -9.92
C ILE A 106 -13.26 -2.35 -10.45
N SER A 107 -13.38 -1.99 -11.73
CA SER A 107 -14.67 -1.87 -12.43
C SER A 107 -15.32 -3.25 -12.61
N PRO A 108 -16.63 -3.32 -12.90
CA PRO A 108 -17.29 -4.59 -13.22
C PRO A 108 -16.64 -5.36 -14.39
N GLU A 109 -15.94 -4.66 -15.28
CA GLU A 109 -15.23 -5.22 -16.43
C GLU A 109 -13.79 -5.67 -16.10
N GLY A 110 -13.37 -5.61 -14.85
CA GLY A 110 -12.04 -6.05 -14.42
C GLY A 110 -10.91 -5.06 -14.69
N ARG A 111 -11.23 -3.76 -14.87
CA ARG A 111 -10.23 -2.69 -15.02
C ARG A 111 -10.02 -1.95 -13.72
N VAL A 112 -8.79 -1.54 -13.43
CA VAL A 112 -8.49 -0.69 -12.27
C VAL A 112 -9.08 0.71 -12.47
N ASP A 113 -10.02 1.09 -11.61
CA ASP A 113 -10.61 2.43 -11.60
C ASP A 113 -9.77 3.42 -10.79
N ALA A 114 -9.25 2.96 -9.64
CA ALA A 114 -8.49 3.77 -8.72
C ALA A 114 -7.62 2.91 -7.80
N VAL A 115 -6.50 3.47 -7.35
CA VAL A 115 -5.69 2.95 -6.25
C VAL A 115 -5.45 4.10 -5.28
N GLU A 116 -5.55 3.84 -3.97
CA GLU A 116 -5.25 4.81 -2.93
C GLU A 116 -4.37 4.16 -1.85
N VAL A 117 -3.29 4.82 -1.46
CA VAL A 117 -2.49 4.42 -0.30
C VAL A 117 -3.24 4.85 0.96
N MET A 118 -3.40 3.93 1.90
CA MET A 118 -4.08 4.16 3.17
C MET A 118 -3.10 4.43 4.31
N VAL A 119 -2.07 3.59 4.43
CA VAL A 119 -1.06 3.69 5.49
C VAL A 119 0.31 3.37 4.91
N TYR A 120 1.27 4.26 5.16
CA TYR A 120 2.67 4.12 4.78
C TYR A 120 3.55 4.18 6.02
N ARG A 121 4.53 3.27 6.16
CA ARG A 121 5.24 3.02 7.43
C ARG A 121 6.77 3.09 7.31
N GLU A 122 7.28 3.79 6.31
CA GLU A 122 8.72 3.91 6.07
C GLU A 122 9.17 5.37 6.04
N SER A 123 10.46 5.59 6.25
CA SER A 123 11.05 6.94 6.33
C SER A 123 11.23 7.61 4.96
N HIS A 124 11.28 6.84 3.87
CA HIS A 124 11.51 7.32 2.50
C HIS A 124 10.62 6.54 1.54
N GLY A 125 10.13 7.17 0.47
CA GLY A 125 9.30 6.51 -0.54
C GLY A 125 7.80 6.78 -0.39
N GLY A 126 7.40 7.71 0.49
CA GLY A 126 6.00 8.10 0.69
C GLY A 126 5.33 8.66 -0.58
N GLU A 127 6.11 9.02 -1.60
CA GLU A 127 5.65 9.46 -2.92
C GLU A 127 4.84 8.38 -3.67
N VAL A 128 4.84 7.13 -3.22
CA VAL A 128 3.90 6.10 -3.69
C VAL A 128 2.43 6.48 -3.44
N ALA A 129 2.15 7.37 -2.47
CA ALA A 129 0.81 7.92 -2.25
C ALA A 129 0.46 9.07 -3.21
N SER A 130 1.38 9.50 -4.08
CA SER A 130 1.13 10.61 -5.00
C SER A 130 0.15 10.23 -6.12
N ARG A 131 -0.69 11.19 -6.52
CA ARG A 131 -1.60 11.04 -7.66
C ARG A 131 -0.87 10.66 -8.95
N ARG A 132 0.33 11.22 -9.16
CA ARG A 132 1.17 10.90 -10.31
C ARG A 132 1.50 9.40 -10.35
N PHE A 133 1.94 8.84 -9.24
CA PHE A 133 2.31 7.43 -9.16
C PHE A 133 1.08 6.51 -9.29
N LEU A 134 0.03 6.78 -8.52
CA LEU A 134 -1.17 5.94 -8.45
C LEU A 134 -1.97 5.93 -9.77
N ASN A 135 -1.98 7.03 -10.51
CA ASN A 135 -2.68 7.09 -11.80
C ASN A 135 -2.06 6.18 -12.88
N GLN A 136 -0.84 5.68 -12.69
CA GLN A 136 -0.21 4.74 -13.64
C GLN A 136 -0.95 3.38 -13.70
N PHE A 137 -1.69 3.04 -12.65
CA PHE A 137 -2.49 1.80 -12.59
C PHE A 137 -3.88 1.95 -13.20
N LYS A 138 -4.35 3.17 -13.48
CA LYS A 138 -5.71 3.41 -13.96
C LYS A 138 -5.92 2.76 -15.34
N GLN A 139 -7.06 2.10 -15.51
CA GLN A 139 -7.47 1.32 -16.70
C GLN A 139 -6.62 0.08 -17.00
N LYS A 140 -5.62 -0.26 -16.17
CA LYS A 140 -4.91 -1.54 -16.29
C LYS A 140 -5.85 -2.70 -15.97
N ASP A 141 -5.64 -3.81 -16.65
CA ASP A 141 -6.37 -5.07 -16.50
C ASP A 141 -5.39 -6.26 -16.41
N LEU A 142 -5.92 -7.48 -16.39
CA LEU A 142 -5.12 -8.70 -16.31
C LEU A 142 -4.16 -8.92 -17.49
N ASN A 143 -4.41 -8.29 -18.64
CA ASN A 143 -3.56 -8.41 -19.83
C ASN A 143 -2.50 -7.30 -19.91
N SER A 144 -2.57 -6.32 -19.01
CA SER A 144 -1.66 -5.19 -19.00
C SER A 144 -0.31 -5.59 -18.40
N GLU A 145 0.78 -5.25 -19.08
CA GLU A 145 2.10 -5.35 -18.46
C GLU A 145 2.24 -4.30 -17.33
N LEU A 146 2.79 -4.75 -16.20
CA LEU A 146 3.05 -3.95 -14.99
C LEU A 146 4.53 -4.07 -14.61
N ARG A 147 5.43 -3.85 -15.57
CA ARG A 147 6.88 -3.97 -15.33
C ARG A 147 7.45 -2.66 -14.79
N LEU A 148 8.26 -2.78 -13.74
CA LEU A 148 9.12 -1.67 -13.30
C LEU A 148 10.11 -1.31 -14.41
N HIS A 149 10.39 -0.01 -14.55
CA HIS A 149 11.24 0.53 -15.63
C HIS A 149 10.71 0.31 -17.05
N GLY A 150 9.46 -0.14 -17.19
CA GLY A 150 8.71 -0.19 -18.44
C GLY A 150 7.39 0.56 -18.28
N ASP A 151 6.35 -0.17 -17.88
CA ASP A 151 4.98 0.35 -17.78
C ASP A 151 4.75 1.24 -16.56
N ILE A 152 5.50 1.00 -15.48
CA ILE A 152 5.39 1.72 -14.22
C ILE A 152 6.70 2.45 -13.94
N VAL A 153 6.62 3.79 -13.93
CA VAL A 153 7.70 4.68 -13.51
C VAL A 153 7.83 4.59 -11.99
N ASN A 154 9.03 4.25 -11.52
CA ASN A 154 9.34 4.12 -10.11
C ASN A 154 9.42 5.48 -9.41
N ILE A 155 9.45 5.45 -8.07
CA ILE A 155 9.80 6.60 -7.25
C ILE A 155 11.33 6.70 -7.19
N SER A 156 11.87 7.87 -7.55
CA SER A 156 13.31 8.13 -7.48
C SER A 156 13.80 8.12 -6.04
N GLY A 157 14.94 7.49 -5.77
CA GLY A 157 15.52 7.41 -4.42
C GLY A 157 14.82 6.45 -3.46
N ALA A 158 13.79 5.72 -3.93
CA ALA A 158 13.02 4.77 -3.14
C ALA A 158 12.92 3.38 -3.80
N THR A 159 14.01 2.97 -4.48
CA THR A 159 14.14 1.61 -5.03
C THR A 159 14.68 0.66 -3.97
N LEU A 160 14.14 -0.56 -3.92
CA LEU A 160 14.58 -1.65 -3.05
C LEU A 160 15.85 -2.33 -3.56
#